data_AF-A0A2S9KE66-F1
#
_entry.id   AF-A0A2S9KE66-F1
#
_cell.length_a   1.000
_cell.length_b   1.000
_cell.length_c   1.000
_cell.angle_alpha   90.00
_cell.angle_beta   90.00
_cell.angle_gamma   90.00
#
_symmetry.space_group_name_H-M   'P 1'
#
loop_
_entity.id
_entity.type
_entity.pdbx_description
1 polymer ?
#
loop_
_entity_poly.entity_id
_entity_poly.type
_entity_poly.pdbx_seq_one_letter_code
_entity_poly.pdbx_strand_id
1 'polypeptide(L)' 'MNVTPARSYRCTYHPRDAYGGTQLSESGVLPIIQVKASSAEHAQRAAAAITGCAIESVERVDDAEVVA' A
#
# COMPACT_ATOMS: atom_id res chain seq x y z
N MET A 1 -12.53 -24.77 -5.18
CA MET A 1 -11.69 -23.78 -4.47
C MET A 1 -11.48 -22.63 -5.45
N ASN A 2 -12.28 -21.56 -5.35
CA ASN A 2 -12.13 -20.40 -6.24
C ASN A 2 -10.87 -19.65 -5.83
N VAL A 3 -9.77 -19.90 -6.52
CA VAL A 3 -8.55 -19.13 -6.36
C VAL A 3 -8.79 -17.79 -7.04
N THR A 4 -9.25 -16.79 -6.27
CA THR A 4 -9.34 -15.42 -6.76
C THR A 4 -7.92 -14.97 -7.14
N PRO A 5 -7.66 -14.60 -8.40
CA PRO A 5 -6.32 -14.22 -8.81
C PRO A 5 -5.83 -13.04 -7.97
N ALA A 6 -4.65 -13.19 -7.36
CA ALA A 6 -4.03 -12.11 -6.60
C ALA A 6 -3.61 -11.00 -7.57
N ARG A 7 -4.15 -9.80 -7.36
CA ARG A 7 -3.85 -8.58 -8.13
C ARG A 7 -2.83 -7.76 -7.37
N SER A 8 -1.99 -7.03 -8.08
CA SER A 8 -1.03 -6.11 -7.48
C SER A 8 -1.74 -4.80 -7.12
N TYR A 9 -1.49 -4.31 -5.91
CA TYR A 9 -2.02 -3.03 -5.42
C TYR A 9 -0.89 -2.20 -4.84
N ARG A 10 -0.88 -0.92 -5.14
CA ARG A 10 -0.06 0.11 -4.52
C ARG A 10 -0.85 0.76 -3.40
N CYS A 11 -0.28 0.73 -2.21
CA CYS A 11 -0.85 1.38 -1.04
C CYS A 11 0.08 2.51 -0.61
N THR A 12 -0.43 3.74 -0.59
CA THR A 12 0.26 4.91 -0.05
C THR A 12 -0.10 5.07 1.40
N TYR A 13 0.88 5.26 2.28
CA TYR A 13 0.64 5.36 3.71
C TYR A 13 1.38 6.53 4.33
N HIS A 14 0.85 7.02 5.45
CA HIS A 14 1.51 8.05 6.24
C HIS A 14 2.46 7.39 7.22
N PRO A 15 3.78 7.55 7.08
CA PRO A 15 4.72 7.03 8.06
C PRO A 15 4.49 7.78 9.37
N ARG A 16 4.32 7.02 10.44
CA ARG A 16 4.37 7.58 11.79
C ARG A 16 5.83 7.71 12.18
N ASP A 17 6.18 8.87 12.70
CA ASP A 17 7.43 9.11 13.39
C ASP A 17 7.55 8.11 14.56
N ALA A 18 8.78 7.77 14.97
CA ALA A 18 9.05 6.91 16.14
C ALA A 18 8.36 7.40 17.43
N TYR A 19 7.97 8.68 17.48
CA TYR A 19 7.21 9.30 18.57
C TYR A 19 5.67 9.34 18.36
N GLY A 20 5.15 8.68 17.32
CA GLY A 20 3.71 8.61 17.03
C GLY A 20 3.11 9.86 16.39
N GLY A 21 3.94 10.87 16.07
CA GLY A 21 3.55 12.01 15.26
C GLY A 21 3.42 11.64 13.79
N THR A 22 2.51 12.28 13.05
CA THR A 22 2.46 12.17 11.60
C THR A 22 3.73 12.80 11.04
N GLN A 23 4.69 11.98 10.58
CA GLN A 23 5.91 12.52 9.99
C GLN A 23 5.52 13.01 8.59
N LEU A 24 5.45 14.32 8.42
CA LEU A 24 5.48 14.92 7.09
C LEU A 24 6.79 14.44 6.48
N SER A 25 6.71 13.56 5.48
CA SER A 25 7.87 13.14 4.71
C SER A 25 8.62 14.39 4.30
N GLU A 26 9.86 14.59 4.76
CA GLU A 26 10.62 15.84 4.52
C GLU A 26 10.84 16.10 3.03
N SER A 27 10.64 15.07 2.20
CA SER A 27 10.69 15.12 0.74
C SER A 27 9.33 15.42 0.07
N GLY A 28 8.23 15.53 0.81
CA GLY A 28 6.88 15.69 0.29
C GLY A 28 6.31 14.45 -0.42
N VAL A 29 7.05 13.33 -0.43
CA VAL A 29 6.64 12.08 -1.07
C VAL A 29 6.24 11.08 0.00
N LEU A 30 4.97 10.65 0.00
CA LEU A 30 4.50 9.61 0.89
C LEU A 30 5.08 8.24 0.47
N PRO A 31 5.52 7.41 1.42
CA PRO A 31 5.99 6.07 1.14
C PRO A 31 4.84 5.21 0.59
N ILE A 32 5.22 4.35 -0.34
CA ILE A 32 4.33 3.42 -1.02
C ILE A 32 4.79 1.98 -0.78
N ILE A 33 3.84 1.07 -0.64
CA ILE A 33 4.09 -0.37 -0.58
C ILE A 33 3.25 -1.08 -1.63
N GLN A 34 3.83 -2.10 -2.26
CA GLN A 34 3.11 -2.97 -3.18
C GLN A 34 2.74 -4.27 -2.50
N VAL A 35 1.46 -4.62 -2.54
CA VAL A 35 0.93 -5.86 -1.96
C VAL A 35 0.12 -6.61 -3.01
N LYS A 36 0.21 -7.94 -2.98
CA LYS A 36 -0.62 -8.83 -3.79
C LYS A 36 -1.83 -9.25 -2.97
N ALA A 37 -3.03 -8.92 -3.45
CA ALA A 37 -4.26 -9.22 -2.75
C ALA A 37 -5.39 -9.54 -3.73
N SER A 38 -6.44 -10.20 -3.27
CA SER A 38 -7.60 -10.52 -4.13
C SER A 38 -8.48 -9.30 -4.43
N SER A 39 -8.46 -8.28 -3.56
CA SER A 39 -9.29 -7.06 -3.63
C SER A 39 -8.59 -5.87 -2.98
N ALA A 40 -9.03 -4.64 -3.29
CA ALA A 40 -8.51 -3.40 -2.71
C ALA A 40 -8.63 -3.36 -1.17
N GLU A 41 -9.75 -3.79 -0.60
CA GLU A 41 -9.90 -3.89 0.86
C GLU A 41 -8.91 -4.85 1.51
N HIS A 42 -8.61 -5.95 0.82
CA HIS A 42 -7.67 -6.95 1.32
C HIS A 42 -6.23 -6.42 1.20
N ALA A 43 -5.92 -5.69 0.13
CA ALA A 43 -4.68 -4.96 -0.02
C ALA A 43 -4.50 -3.90 1.08
N GLN A 44 -5.53 -3.11 1.36
CA GLN A 44 -5.49 -2.09 2.42
C GLN A 44 -5.18 -2.71 3.79
N ARG A 45 -5.88 -3.80 4.15
CA ARG A 45 -5.65 -4.50 5.42
C ARG A 45 -4.26 -5.12 5.47
N ALA A 46 -3.80 -5.76 4.39
CA ALA A 46 -2.46 -6.32 4.32
C ALA A 46 -1.39 -5.24 4.46
N ALA A 47 -1.51 -4.15 3.71
CA ALA A 47 -0.58 -3.02 3.78
C ALA A 47 -0.56 -2.39 5.18
N ALA A 48 -1.73 -2.17 5.80
CA ALA A 48 -1.81 -1.65 7.17
C ALA A 48 -1.17 -2.61 8.20
N ALA A 49 -1.34 -3.92 8.01
CA ALA A 49 -0.72 -4.93 8.88
C ALA A 49 0.80 -5.00 8.70
N ILE A 50 1.32 -4.78 7.49
CA ILE A 50 2.76 -4.78 7.20
C ILE A 50 3.42 -3.51 7.73
N THR A 51 2.82 -2.34 7.49
CA THR A 51 3.41 -1.04 7.83
C THR A 51 3.07 -0.58 9.25
N GLY A 52 2.02 -1.12 9.86
CA GLY A 52 1.45 -0.62 11.12
C GLY A 52 0.85 0.78 11.00
N CYS A 53 0.72 1.30 9.79
CA CYS A 53 0.29 2.67 9.51
C CYS A 53 -1.08 2.70 8.82
N ALA A 54 -1.75 3.84 8.92
CA ALA A 54 -2.98 4.07 8.18
C ALA A 54 -2.66 4.25 6.69
N ILE A 55 -3.36 3.50 5.85
CA ILE A 55 -3.27 3.62 4.39
C ILE A 55 -4.15 4.78 3.94
N GLU A 56 -3.58 5.70 3.18
CA GLU A 56 -4.28 6.85 2.61
C GLU A 56 -5.00 6.48 1.32
N SER A 57 -4.30 5.80 0.41
CA SER A 57 -4.82 5.44 -0.91
C SER A 57 -4.39 4.04 -1.30
N VAL A 58 -5.29 3.33 -2.00
CA VAL A 58 -5.05 2.00 -2.55
C VAL A 58 -5.40 2.01 -4.03
N GLU A 59 -4.37 1.92 -4.86
CA GLU A 59 -4.50 1.89 -6.31
C GLU A 59 -4.16 0.49 -6.81
N ARG A 60 -4.94 -0.02 -7.76
CA ARG A 60 -4.61 -1.28 -8.42
C ARG A 60 -3.50 -1.02 -9.43
N VAL A 61 -2.43 -1.81 -9.34
CA VAL A 61 -1.37 -1.82 -10.35
C VAL A 61 -1.64 -3.00 -11.26
N ASP A 62 -1.97 -2.73 -12.50
CA ASP A 62 -1.92 -3.75 -13.53
C ASP A 62 -0.45 -3.97 -13.89
N ASP A 63 -0.04 -5.25 -13.97
CA ASP A 63 1.34 -5.69 -14.26
C ASP A 63 1.85 -5.22 -15.65
N ALA A 64 1.03 -4.46 -16.39
CA ALA A 64 1.36 -3.86 -17.66
C ALA A 64 2.31 -2.65 -17.55
N GLU A 65 2.58 -2.13 -16.35
CA GLU A 65 3.46 -0.97 -16.13
C GLU A 65 4.82 -1.38 -15.51
N VAL A 66 5.39 -2.49 -15.99
CA VAL A 66 6.84 -2.72 -15.99
C VAL A 66 7.33 -2.63 -17.44
N VAL A 67 7.11 -1.45 -18.04
CA VAL A 67 7.68 -1.12 -19.34
C VAL A 67 8.98 -0.33 -19.15
N ALA A 68 10.06 -0.99 -19.59
CA ALA A 68 11.38 -0.47 -19.99
C ALA A 68 12.36 -0.02 -18.90
#